data_AF-A0A960HAI6-F1
#
_entry.id   AF-A0A960HAI6-F1
#
_cell.length_a   1.000
_cell.length_b   1.000
_cell.length_c   1.000
_cell.angle_alpha   90.00
_cell.angle_beta   90.00
_cell.angle_gamma   90.00
#
_symmetry.space_group_name_H-M   'P 1'
#
loop_
_entity.id
_entity.type
_entity.pdbx_description
1 polymer ?
#
loop_
_entity_poly.entity_id
_entity_poly.type
_entity_poly.pdbx_seq_one_letter_code
_entity_poly.pdbx_strand_id
1 'polypeptide(L)' 'IGTPYCVTLDFDSLDDHAVTVRERDAMTQQRVAIDGVADYLAVGLKG' A
#
# COMPACT_ATOMS: atom_id res chain seq x y z
N ILE A 1 11.11 -13.63 -5.06
CA ILE A 1 10.62 -13.70 -3.66
C ILE A 1 11.39 -12.65 -2.89
N GLY A 2 10.76 -11.50 -2.64
CA GLY A 2 11.47 -10.28 -2.21
C GLY A 2 10.72 -8.98 -2.48
N THR A 3 9.44 -9.03 -2.86
CA THR A 3 8.63 -7.82 -3.05
C THR A 3 8.51 -7.06 -1.72
N PRO A 4 8.99 -5.81 -1.63
CA PRO A 4 9.03 -5.06 -0.36
C PRO A 4 7.65 -4.58 0.09
N TYR A 5 6.74 -4.35 -0.85
CA TYR A 5 5.37 -3.92 -0.58
C TYR A 5 4.34 -4.90 -1.16
N CYS A 6 3.24 -5.07 -0.44
CA CYS A 6 2.04 -5.77 -0.90
C CYS A 6 0.84 -4.84 -0.78
N VAL A 7 0.00 -4.75 -1.80
CA VAL A 7 -1.22 -3.93 -1.80
C VAL A 7 -2.42 -4.85 -1.85
N THR A 8 -3.35 -4.66 -0.91
CA THR A 8 -4.62 -5.39 -0.83
C THR A 8 -5.75 -4.43 -1.16
N LEU A 9 -6.55 -4.81 -2.16
CA LEU A 9 -7.81 -4.16 -2.52
C LEU A 9 -8.95 -5.11 -2.10
N ASP A 10 -9.79 -4.67 -1.18
CA ASP A 10 -10.96 -5.39 -0.67
C ASP A 10 -12.27 -4.68 -1.09
N PHE A 11 -13.43 -5.24 -0.71
CA PHE A 11 -14.72 -4.61 -1.04
C PHE A 11 -14.91 -3.26 -0.34
N ASP A 12 -14.35 -3.10 0.87
CA ASP A 12 -14.39 -1.83 1.60
C ASP A 12 -13.63 -0.74 0.84
N SER A 13 -12.57 -1.13 0.10
CA SER A 13 -11.79 -0.24 -0.76
C SER A 13 -12.59 0.43 -1.87
N LEU A 14 -13.69 -0.20 -2.31
CA LEU A 14 -14.59 0.37 -3.33
C LEU A 14 -15.48 1.46 -2.76
N ASP A 15 -15.77 1.40 -1.46
CA ASP A 15 -16.64 2.37 -0.78
C ASP A 15 -15.79 3.55 -0.27
N ASP A 16 -14.64 3.27 0.36
CA ASP A 16 -13.78 4.28 1.00
C ASP A 16 -12.62 4.79 0.15
N HIS A 17 -12.48 4.29 -1.08
CA HIS A 17 -11.43 4.68 -2.04
C HIS A 17 -10.00 4.58 -1.46
N ALA A 18 -9.77 3.60 -0.56
CA ALA A 18 -8.47 3.37 0.05
C ALA A 18 -8.06 1.90 -0.03
N VAL A 19 -6.76 1.65 -0.19
CA VAL A 19 -6.17 0.30 -0.20
C VAL A 19 -5.35 0.07 1.06
N THR A 20 -5.15 -1.20 1.42
CA THR A 20 -4.25 -1.56 2.50
C THR A 20 -2.88 -1.90 1.92
N VAL A 21 -1.85 -1.15 2.30
CA VAL A 21 -0.46 -1.41 1.92
C VAL A 21 0.26 -2.07 3.11
N ARG A 22 0.91 -3.20 2.84
CA ARG A 22 1.75 -3.93 3.80
C ARG A 22 3.21 -3.83 3.40
N GLU A 23 4.01 -3.29 4.30
CA GLU A 23 5.46 -3.22 4.15
C GLU A 23 6.10 -4.46 4.79
N ARG A 24 6.99 -5.12 4.05
CA ARG A 24 7.63 -6.36 4.49
C ARG A 24 8.60 -6.11 5.65
N ASP A 25 9.47 -5.11 5.50
CA ASP A 25 10.60 -4.92 6.40
C ASP A 25 10.17 -4.31 7.74
N ALA A 26 9.24 -3.35 7.70
CA ALA A 26 8.61 -2.79 8.89
C ALA A 26 7.54 -3.72 9.53
N MET A 27 7.07 -4.73 8.80
CA MET A 27 5.94 -5.60 9.20
C MET A 27 4.66 -4.83 9.57
N THR A 28 4.47 -3.64 9.02
CA THR A 28 3.31 -2.76 9.26
C THR A 28 2.27 -2.87 8.15
N GLN A 29 1.03 -2.54 8.49
CA GLN A 29 -0.06 -2.34 7.53
C GLN A 29 -0.64 -0.95 7.73
N GLN A 30 -0.85 -0.24 6.63
CA GLN A 30 -1.42 1.11 6.62
C GLN A 30 -2.48 1.21 5.54
N ARG A 31 -3.56 1.94 5.82
CA ARG A 31 -4.60 2.25 4.83
C ARG A 31 -4.23 3.56 4.14
N VAL A 32 -4.13 3.51 2.82
CA VAL A 32 -3.66 4.62 1.98
C VAL A 32 -4.71 4.90 0.92
N ALA A 33 -5.10 6.15 0.76
CA ALA A 33 -6.05 6.56 -0.29
C ALA A 33 -5.48 6.19 -1.67
N ILE A 34 -6.32 5.62 -2.54
CA ILE A 34 -5.91 5.09 -3.85
C ILE A 34 -5.13 6.13 -4.67
N ASP A 35 -5.56 7.40 -4.62
CA ASP A 35 -4.94 8.51 -5.34
C ASP A 35 -3.48 8.76 -4.92
N GLY A 36 -3.14 8.48 -3.65
CA GLY A 36 -1.81 8.70 -3.06
C GLY A 36 -0.92 7.46 -3.01
N VAL A 37 -1.44 6.29 -3.40
CA VAL A 37 -0.69 5.01 -3.32
C VAL A 37 0.55 5.02 -4.21
N ALA A 38 0.44 5.59 -5.41
CA ALA A 38 1.56 5.64 -6.36
C ALA A 38 2.73 6.44 -5.78
N ASP A 39 2.45 7.60 -5.18
CA ASP A 39 3.47 8.43 -4.54
C ASP A 39 4.04 7.76 -3.28
N TYR A 40 3.20 7.12 -2.47
CA TYR A 40 3.62 6.36 -1.30
C TYR A 40 4.63 5.26 -1.67
N LEU A 41 4.30 4.46 -2.69
CA LEU A 41 5.18 3.41 -3.18
C LEU A 41 6.43 3.99 -3.87
N ALA A 42 6.31 5.12 -4.58
CA ALA A 42 7.45 5.76 -5.24
C ALA A 42 8.49 6.29 -4.23
N VAL A 43 8.06 6.77 -3.06
CA VAL A 43 8.97 7.14 -1.96
C VAL A 43 9.58 5.89 -1.34
N GLY A 44 8.78 4.87 -1.06
CA GLY A 44 9.23 3.65 -0.40
C GLY A 44 10.09 2.71 -1.26
N LEU A 45 9.98 2.79 -2.58
CA LEU A 45 10.75 2.02 -3.56
C LEU A 45 11.98 2.77 -4.09
N LYS A 46 12.16 4.07 -3.76
CA LYS A 46 13.40 4.80 -4.04
C LYS A 46 14.51 4.27 -3.13
N GLY A 47 15.06 3.13 -3.53
CA GLY A 47 16.31 2.54 -3.06
C GLY A 47 17.23 2.27 -4.24
#